data_AF-A0A7C1HAY9-F1
#
_entry.id   AF-A0A7C1HAY9-F1
#
_cell.length_a   1.000
_cell.length_b   1.000
_cell.length_c   1.000
_cell.angle_alpha   90.00
_cell.angle_beta   90.00
_cell.angle_gamma   90.00
#
_symmetry.space_group_name_H-M   'P 1'
#
loop_
_entity.id
_entity.type
_entity.pdbx_description
1 polymer ?
#
loop_
_entity_poly.entity_id
_entity_poly.type
_entity_poly.pdbx_seq_one_letter_code
_entity_poly.pdbx_strand_id
1 'polypeptide(L)'
;MFSAYQFGTISLFLFLSVLFALFLAVLLTKRRNSPGAICLVFLELAVAVWTFAVIFEYATDQAVLKYFWSRVAYLGTTTAPVFYFLFVMAFVRQKRFGNPWLTASFFIVPVITFFLALTNQHHHLIWTQVSVIPESRLAIYAYGPWFWVFVSYCYLMFIVGSLFLIINVFHYHGIFTGYNFWRC
;
A
#
# COMPACT_ATOMS: atom_id res chain seq x y z
N MET A 1 29.87 -7.76 -2.08
CA MET A 1 28.40 -7.56 -2.16
C MET A 1 27.93 -6.26 -1.49
N PHE A 2 28.49 -5.83 -0.35
CA PHE A 2 28.10 -4.56 0.30
C PHE A 2 28.67 -3.27 -0.33
N SER A 3 29.62 -3.36 -1.27
CA SER A 3 30.19 -2.19 -1.97
C SER A 3 29.26 -1.54 -3.00
N ALA A 4 28.11 -2.16 -3.29
CA ALA A 4 27.12 -1.69 -4.28
C ALA A 4 25.95 -0.91 -3.65
N TYR A 5 25.96 -0.71 -2.34
CA TYR A 5 24.91 -0.01 -1.60
C TYR A 5 25.50 1.14 -0.78
N GLN A 6 24.93 2.33 -0.95
CA GLN A 6 25.24 3.50 -0.14
C GLN A 6 23.93 4.10 0.38
N PHE A 7 23.74 4.02 1.68
CA PHE A 7 22.53 4.52 2.34
C PHE A 7 22.67 6.01 2.62
N GLY A 8 21.80 6.81 2.00
CA GLY A 8 21.71 8.25 2.23
C GLY A 8 20.66 8.59 3.30
N THR A 9 20.43 9.89 3.50
CA THR A 9 19.44 10.40 4.46
C THR A 9 18.02 9.89 4.17
N ILE A 10 17.65 9.73 2.89
CA ILE A 10 16.35 9.17 2.48
C ILE A 10 16.18 7.73 3.00
N SER A 11 17.23 6.91 2.88
CA SER A 11 17.20 5.52 3.36
C SER A 11 16.97 5.44 4.88
N LEU A 12 17.48 6.41 5.65
CA LEU A 12 17.28 6.46 7.10
C LEU A 12 15.83 6.78 7.47
N PHE A 13 15.22 7.78 6.80
CA PHE A 13 13.79 8.08 7.01
C PHE A 13 12.90 6.90 6.65
N LEU A 14 13.18 6.24 5.52
CA LEU A 14 12.46 5.04 5.12
C LEU A 14 12.63 3.89 6.10
N PHE A 15 13.82 3.72 6.68
CA PHE A 15 14.05 2.70 7.71
C PHE A 15 13.20 2.96 8.96
N LEU A 16 13.10 4.22 9.41
CA LEU A 16 12.19 4.60 10.48
C LEU A 16 10.73 4.32 10.13
N SER A 17 10.33 4.58 8.88
CA SER A 17 8.98 4.25 8.40
C SER A 17 8.70 2.74 8.45
N VAL A 18 9.66 1.89 8.06
CA VAL A 18 9.53 0.42 8.16
C VAL A 18 9.35 0.00 9.62
N LEU A 19 10.18 0.51 10.53
CA LEU A 19 10.09 0.18 11.96
C LEU A 19 8.74 0.62 12.54
N PHE A 20 8.27 1.80 12.17
CA PHE A 20 6.98 2.32 12.62
C PHE A 20 5.81 1.47 12.09
N ALA A 21 5.81 1.13 10.80
CA ALA A 21 4.80 0.27 10.21
C ALA A 21 4.75 -1.11 10.88
N LEU A 22 5.91 -1.75 11.10
CA LEU A 22 6.00 -3.02 11.81
C LEU A 22 5.55 -2.92 13.28
N PHE A 23 5.92 -1.83 13.96
CA PHE A 23 5.45 -1.57 15.32
C PHE A 23 3.94 -1.43 15.40
N LEU A 24 3.33 -0.67 14.48
CA LEU A 24 1.87 -0.55 14.37
C LEU A 24 1.22 -1.90 14.07
N ALA A 25 1.75 -2.67 13.13
CA ALA A 25 1.26 -4.01 12.83
C ALA A 25 1.24 -4.88 14.10
N VAL A 26 2.32 -4.90 14.88
CA VAL A 26 2.39 -5.66 16.14
C VAL A 26 1.36 -5.14 17.16
N LEU A 27 1.20 -3.83 17.34
CA LEU A 27 0.19 -3.28 18.26
C LEU A 27 -1.24 -3.63 17.82
N LEU A 28 -1.51 -3.59 16.53
CA LEU A 28 -2.83 -3.89 15.97
C LEU A 28 -3.20 -5.37 16.10
N THR A 29 -2.23 -6.29 16.07
CA THR A 29 -2.51 -7.72 16.35
C THR A 29 -3.06 -7.95 17.76
N LYS A 30 -2.66 -7.12 18.74
CA LYS A 30 -3.23 -7.18 20.11
C LYS A 30 -4.70 -6.74 20.13
N ARG A 31 -5.16 -6.01 19.09
CA ARG A 31 -6.53 -5.55 18.90
C ARG A 31 -7.26 -6.30 17.78
N ARG A 32 -6.82 -7.52 17.42
CA ARG A 32 -7.37 -8.32 16.30
C ARG A 32 -8.88 -8.60 16.36
N ASN A 33 -9.49 -8.50 17.54
CA ASN A 33 -10.94 -8.69 17.73
C ASN A 33 -11.76 -7.48 17.27
N SER A 34 -11.11 -6.32 17.07
CA SER A 34 -11.77 -5.12 16.54
C SER A 34 -12.02 -5.26 15.03
N PRO A 35 -13.19 -4.83 14.53
CA PRO A 35 -13.49 -4.85 13.10
C PRO A 35 -12.41 -4.14 12.27
N GLY A 36 -11.90 -4.80 11.24
CA GLY A 36 -10.88 -4.25 10.34
C GLY A 36 -9.44 -4.28 10.87
N ALA A 37 -9.19 -4.62 12.14
CA ALA A 37 -7.83 -4.62 12.70
C ALA A 37 -6.86 -5.51 11.92
N ILE A 38 -7.30 -6.70 11.49
CA ILE A 38 -6.49 -7.62 10.68
C ILE A 38 -6.16 -7.02 9.30
N CYS A 39 -7.13 -6.35 8.65
CA CYS A 39 -6.88 -5.67 7.37
C CYS A 39 -5.85 -4.55 7.53
N LEU A 40 -5.90 -3.83 8.65
CA LEU A 40 -4.93 -2.78 8.96
C LEU A 40 -3.53 -3.36 9.24
N VAL A 41 -3.44 -4.52 9.91
CA VAL A 41 -2.17 -5.25 10.07
C VAL A 41 -1.57 -5.59 8.70
N PHE A 42 -2.36 -6.15 7.78
CA PHE A 42 -1.87 -6.47 6.43
C PHE A 42 -1.52 -5.24 5.61
N LEU A 43 -2.25 -4.13 5.79
CA LEU A 43 -1.88 -2.84 5.18
C LEU A 43 -0.50 -2.39 5.66
N GLU A 44 -0.27 -2.37 6.97
CA GLU A 44 1.03 -1.97 7.55
C GLU A 44 2.16 -2.92 7.11
N LEU A 45 1.90 -4.22 7.00
CA LEU A 45 2.87 -5.18 6.46
C LEU A 45 3.16 -4.92 4.98
N ALA A 46 2.15 -4.61 4.17
CA ALA A 46 2.34 -4.25 2.76
C ALA A 46 3.17 -2.97 2.62
N VAL A 47 2.91 -1.95 3.45
CA VAL A 47 3.70 -0.72 3.53
C VAL A 47 5.14 -1.02 3.97
N ALA A 48 5.35 -1.88 4.97
CA ALA A 48 6.68 -2.27 5.43
C ALA A 48 7.48 -2.99 4.33
N VAL A 49 6.87 -3.94 3.62
CA VAL A 49 7.50 -4.62 2.47
C VAL A 49 7.85 -3.64 1.36
N TRP A 50 6.91 -2.75 1.03
CA TRP A 50 7.12 -1.76 -0.01
C TRP A 50 8.28 -0.81 0.34
N THR A 51 8.21 -0.18 1.51
CA THR A 51 9.23 0.78 1.97
C THR A 51 10.58 0.12 2.16
N PHE A 52 10.61 -1.13 2.67
CA PHE A 52 11.84 -1.91 2.77
C PHE A 52 12.51 -2.11 1.41
N ALA A 53 11.75 -2.53 0.39
CA ALA A 53 12.29 -2.69 -0.96
C ALA A 53 12.82 -1.36 -1.53
N VAL A 54 12.09 -0.28 -1.28
CA VAL A 54 12.47 1.07 -1.71
C VAL A 54 13.80 1.51 -1.06
N ILE A 55 14.07 1.19 0.22
CA ILE A 55 15.36 1.50 0.87
C ILE A 55 16.54 0.99 0.03
N PHE A 56 16.47 -0.27 -0.42
CA PHE A 56 17.55 -0.88 -1.20
C PHE A 56 17.57 -0.40 -2.66
N GLU A 57 16.41 -0.10 -3.24
CA GLU A 57 16.33 0.51 -4.57
C GLU A 57 17.06 1.86 -4.62
N TYR A 58 16.90 2.69 -3.59
CA TYR A 58 17.60 3.98 -3.46
C TYR A 58 19.08 3.82 -3.09
N ALA A 59 19.43 2.77 -2.36
CA ALA A 59 20.80 2.57 -1.91
C ALA A 59 21.74 2.10 -3.02
N THR A 60 21.23 1.53 -4.13
CA THR A 60 22.06 1.05 -5.24
C THR A 60 22.02 1.96 -6.46
N ASP A 61 23.10 1.99 -7.25
CA ASP A 61 23.20 2.63 -8.56
C ASP A 61 23.07 1.63 -9.71
N GLN A 62 23.15 0.32 -9.43
CA GLN A 62 23.07 -0.73 -10.44
C GLN A 62 21.63 -0.92 -10.93
N ALA A 63 21.40 -0.75 -12.22
CA ALA A 63 20.08 -0.92 -12.83
C ALA A 63 19.45 -2.28 -12.54
N VAL A 64 20.23 -3.37 -12.58
CA VAL A 64 19.75 -4.74 -12.30
C VAL A 64 19.18 -4.87 -10.89
N LEU A 65 19.87 -4.31 -9.89
CA LEU A 65 19.41 -4.33 -8.51
C LEU A 65 18.20 -3.41 -8.31
N LYS A 66 18.14 -2.25 -8.98
CA LYS A 66 16.95 -1.39 -8.97
C LYS A 66 15.73 -2.13 -9.48
N TYR A 67 15.81 -2.78 -10.64
CA TYR A 67 14.70 -3.57 -11.18
C TYR A 67 14.23 -4.67 -10.24
N PHE A 68 15.17 -5.37 -9.58
CA PHE A 68 14.83 -6.39 -8.60
C PHE A 68 14.04 -5.80 -7.44
N TRP A 69 14.55 -4.73 -6.83
CA TRP A 69 13.89 -4.07 -5.69
C TRP A 69 12.57 -3.43 -6.08
N SER A 70 12.43 -2.85 -7.27
CA SER A 70 11.14 -2.36 -7.77
C SER A 70 10.13 -3.50 -7.89
N ARG A 71 10.51 -4.68 -8.37
CA ARG A 71 9.60 -5.84 -8.42
C ARG A 71 9.12 -6.26 -7.03
N VAL A 72 10.00 -6.24 -6.03
CA VAL A 72 9.63 -6.52 -4.62
C VAL A 72 8.72 -5.42 -4.07
N ALA A 73 9.02 -4.15 -4.36
CA ALA A 73 8.20 -3.01 -3.99
C ALA A 73 6.77 -3.11 -4.55
N TYR A 74 6.62 -3.67 -5.76
CA TYR A 74 5.32 -3.87 -6.39
C TYR A 74 4.40 -4.81 -5.58
N LEU A 75 4.96 -5.78 -4.85
CA LEU A 75 4.16 -6.66 -3.98
C LEU A 75 3.41 -5.87 -2.90
N GLY A 76 4.12 -4.95 -2.24
CA GLY A 76 3.52 -4.10 -1.21
C GLY A 76 2.64 -2.99 -1.79
N THR A 77 3.10 -2.30 -2.84
CA THR A 77 2.36 -1.18 -3.43
C THR A 77 1.03 -1.62 -4.07
N THR A 78 0.98 -2.81 -4.66
CA THR A 78 -0.24 -3.33 -5.31
C THR A 78 -1.29 -3.80 -4.32
N THR A 79 -0.88 -4.31 -3.17
CA THR A 79 -1.79 -4.86 -2.16
C THR A 79 -2.27 -3.82 -1.14
N ALA A 80 -1.47 -2.78 -0.89
CA ALA A 80 -1.81 -1.75 0.11
C ALA A 80 -3.17 -1.06 -0.13
N PRO A 81 -3.54 -0.58 -1.34
CA PRO A 81 -4.83 0.07 -1.58
C PRO A 81 -6.02 -0.85 -1.30
N VAL A 82 -5.88 -2.14 -1.57
CA VAL A 82 -6.92 -3.14 -1.30
C VAL A 82 -7.09 -3.36 0.19
N PHE A 83 -6.00 -3.53 0.94
CA PHE A 83 -6.08 -3.67 2.40
C PHE A 83 -6.64 -2.42 3.08
N TYR A 84 -6.30 -1.22 2.60
CA TYR A 84 -6.92 0.02 3.03
C TYR A 84 -8.44 -0.01 2.82
N PHE A 85 -8.89 -0.35 1.61
CA PHE A 85 -10.31 -0.39 1.29
C PHE A 85 -11.05 -1.43 2.16
N LEU A 86 -10.51 -2.64 2.29
CA LEU A 86 -11.09 -3.68 3.13
C LEU A 86 -11.14 -3.29 4.61
N PHE A 87 -10.09 -2.61 5.11
CA PHE A 87 -10.09 -2.04 6.46
C PHE A 87 -11.26 -1.09 6.65
N VAL A 88 -11.46 -0.15 5.73
CA VAL A 88 -12.56 0.81 5.79
C VAL A 88 -13.92 0.09 5.81
N MET A 89 -14.13 -0.85 4.88
CA MET A 89 -15.42 -1.55 4.79
C MET A 89 -15.73 -2.34 6.07
N ALA A 90 -14.70 -2.95 6.67
CA ALA A 90 -14.83 -3.66 7.94
C ALA A 90 -15.04 -2.69 9.12
N PHE A 91 -14.35 -1.55 9.14
CA PHE A 91 -14.48 -0.53 10.18
C PHE A 91 -15.89 0.05 10.23
N VAL A 92 -16.47 0.31 9.06
CA VAL A 92 -17.84 0.83 8.89
C VAL A 92 -18.92 -0.26 9.08
N ARG A 93 -18.52 -1.50 9.39
CA ARG A 93 -19.42 -2.66 9.62
C ARG A 93 -20.36 -2.95 8.44
N GLN A 94 -19.89 -2.72 7.22
CA GLN A 94 -20.67 -3.04 6.01
C GLN A 94 -20.82 -4.56 5.85
N LYS A 95 -22.03 -5.07 6.14
CA LYS A 95 -22.35 -6.51 6.14
C LYS A 95 -22.05 -7.24 4.81
N ARG A 96 -22.03 -6.52 3.69
CA ARG A 96 -21.78 -7.09 2.34
C ARG A 96 -20.34 -7.60 2.12
N PHE A 97 -19.38 -7.23 2.97
CA PHE A 97 -17.96 -7.58 2.81
C PHE A 97 -17.52 -8.80 3.64
N GLY A 98 -18.47 -9.60 4.13
CA GLY A 98 -18.20 -10.92 4.71
C GLY A 98 -18.04 -12.05 3.68
N ASN A 99 -18.29 -11.78 2.39
CA ASN A 99 -18.14 -12.79 1.33
C ASN A 99 -16.67 -12.91 0.89
N PRO A 100 -16.01 -14.06 1.11
CA PRO A 100 -14.60 -14.25 0.75
C PRO A 100 -14.35 -14.11 -0.76
N TRP A 101 -15.32 -14.45 -1.61
CA TRP A 101 -15.20 -14.34 -3.06
C TRP A 101 -15.17 -12.89 -3.53
N LEU A 102 -16.01 -12.04 -2.93
CA LEU A 102 -16.00 -10.61 -3.23
C LEU A 102 -14.67 -9.98 -2.78
N THR A 103 -14.20 -10.34 -1.60
CA THR A 103 -12.89 -9.90 -1.10
C THR A 103 -11.74 -10.33 -2.02
N ALA A 104 -11.75 -11.58 -2.48
CA ALA A 104 -10.74 -12.10 -3.40
C ALA A 104 -10.76 -11.37 -4.75
N SER A 105 -11.94 -10.94 -5.23
CA SER A 105 -12.04 -10.23 -6.52
C SER A 105 -11.26 -8.92 -6.56
N PHE A 106 -11.12 -8.21 -5.43
CA PHE A 106 -10.30 -6.99 -5.35
C PHE A 106 -8.79 -7.25 -5.49
N PHE A 107 -8.34 -8.49 -5.30
CA PHE A 107 -6.93 -8.85 -5.50
C PHE A 107 -6.61 -9.21 -6.95
N ILE A 108 -7.60 -9.35 -7.84
CA ILE A 108 -7.37 -9.69 -9.25
C ILE A 108 -6.48 -8.64 -9.93
N VAL A 109 -6.82 -7.35 -9.80
CA VAL A 109 -6.04 -6.27 -10.40
C VAL A 109 -4.61 -6.16 -9.82
N PRO A 110 -4.41 -6.18 -8.49
CA PRO A 110 -3.07 -6.28 -7.89
C PRO A 110 -2.25 -7.46 -8.39
N VAL A 111 -2.83 -8.65 -8.45
CA VAL A 111 -2.13 -9.88 -8.88
C VAL A 111 -1.71 -9.77 -10.34
N ILE A 112 -2.60 -9.33 -11.23
CA ILE A 112 -2.26 -9.10 -12.64
C ILE A 112 -1.15 -8.05 -12.74
N THR A 113 -1.26 -6.95 -12.01
CA THR A 113 -0.26 -5.87 -12.02
C THR A 113 1.11 -6.36 -11.53
N PHE A 114 1.14 -7.18 -10.48
CA PHE A 114 2.37 -7.77 -9.98
C PHE A 114 3.03 -8.68 -11.03
N PHE A 115 2.27 -9.57 -11.67
CA PHE A 115 2.81 -10.42 -12.74
C PHE A 115 3.29 -9.61 -13.94
N LEU A 116 2.55 -8.59 -14.36
CA LEU A 116 2.97 -7.68 -15.43
C LEU A 116 4.26 -6.92 -15.06
N ALA A 117 4.45 -6.55 -13.80
CA ALA A 117 5.69 -5.94 -13.34
C ALA A 117 6.88 -6.92 -13.39
N LEU A 118 6.65 -8.20 -13.09
CA LEU A 118 7.67 -9.24 -13.23
C LEU A 118 8.06 -9.49 -14.69
N THR A 119 7.08 -9.58 -15.59
CA THR A 119 7.27 -9.85 -17.01
C THR A 119 7.49 -8.60 -17.87
N ASN A 120 7.68 -7.44 -17.23
CA ASN A 120 7.65 -6.15 -17.92
C ASN A 120 8.72 -6.02 -19.04
N GLN A 121 9.80 -6.80 -18.98
CA GLN A 121 10.83 -6.85 -20.02
C GLN A 121 10.33 -7.30 -21.40
N HIS A 122 9.18 -7.99 -21.47
CA HIS A 122 8.63 -8.50 -22.73
C HIS A 122 7.61 -7.56 -23.39
N HIS A 123 6.91 -6.76 -22.61
CA HIS A 123 5.72 -6.03 -23.08
C HIS A 123 5.71 -4.54 -22.71
N HIS A 124 6.54 -4.10 -21.76
CA HIS A 124 6.68 -2.68 -21.40
C HIS A 124 5.36 -1.99 -20.98
N LEU A 125 4.43 -2.74 -20.37
CA LEU A 125 3.08 -2.24 -20.05
C LEU A 125 3.05 -1.44 -18.74
N ILE A 126 4.01 -1.71 -17.84
CA ILE A 126 4.16 -0.99 -16.58
C ILE A 126 5.16 0.14 -16.74
N TRP A 127 6.38 -0.17 -17.22
CA TRP A 127 7.39 0.83 -17.56
C TRP A 127 8.02 0.57 -18.94
N THR A 128 8.20 1.63 -19.73
CA THR A 128 8.74 1.57 -21.10
C THR A 128 10.24 1.82 -21.13
N GLN A 129 10.71 2.78 -20.34
CA GLN A 129 12.14 3.09 -20.22
C GLN A 129 12.48 3.38 -18.76
N VAL A 130 13.68 2.96 -18.35
CA VAL A 130 14.24 3.29 -17.04
C VAL A 130 15.57 3.98 -17.26
N SER A 131 15.58 5.28 -17.03
CA SER A 131 16.79 6.08 -17.08
C SER A 131 17.29 6.28 -15.66
N VAL A 132 18.43 5.66 -15.32
CA VAL A 132 19.09 5.88 -14.03
C VAL A 132 19.95 7.13 -14.17
N ILE A 133 19.65 8.17 -13.40
CA ILE A 133 20.53 9.34 -13.29
C ILE A 133 21.67 8.96 -12.34
N PRO A 134 22.93 8.87 -12.81
CA PRO A 134 24.04 8.37 -11.99
C PRO A 134 24.32 9.24 -10.76
N GLU A 135 24.15 10.56 -10.89
CA GLU A 135 24.47 11.55 -9.86
C GLU A 135 23.50 11.52 -8.66
N SER A 136 22.21 11.31 -8.93
CA SER A 136 21.16 11.29 -7.90
C SER A 136 20.73 9.87 -7.51
N ARG A 137 21.19 8.85 -8.25
CA ARG A 137 20.74 7.45 -8.16
C ARG A 137 19.23 7.29 -8.31
N LEU A 138 18.55 8.30 -8.86
CA LEU A 138 17.12 8.23 -9.15
C LEU A 138 16.91 7.45 -10.43
N ALA A 139 15.97 6.51 -10.39
CA ALA A 139 15.43 5.89 -11.58
C ALA A 139 14.22 6.70 -12.05
N ILE A 140 14.31 7.26 -13.26
CA ILE A 140 13.18 7.87 -13.94
C ILE A 140 12.53 6.79 -14.79
N TYR A 141 11.28 6.47 -14.45
CA TYR A 141 10.48 5.49 -15.16
C TYR A 141 9.53 6.22 -16.12
N ALA A 142 9.63 5.91 -17.41
CA ALA A 142 8.56 6.20 -18.35
C ALA A 142 7.48 5.13 -18.20
N TYR A 143 6.23 5.53 -18.01
CA TYR A 143 5.15 4.63 -17.66
C TYR A 143 4.40 4.11 -18.89
N GLY A 144 4.07 2.81 -18.88
CA GLY A 144 3.24 2.18 -19.89
C GLY A 144 1.74 2.36 -19.61
N PRO A 145 0.85 1.88 -20.51
CA PRO A 145 -0.59 2.07 -20.39
C PRO A 145 -1.21 1.35 -19.18
N TRP A 146 -0.74 0.17 -18.80
CA TRP A 146 -1.29 -0.58 -17.66
C TRP A 146 -1.00 0.12 -16.33
N PHE A 147 0.13 0.83 -16.23
CA PHE A 147 0.44 1.64 -15.05
C PHE A 147 -0.69 2.62 -14.73
N TRP A 148 -1.22 3.32 -15.74
CA TRP A 148 -2.33 4.26 -15.55
C TRP A 148 -3.62 3.58 -15.12
N VAL A 149 -3.95 2.41 -15.69
CA VAL A 149 -5.10 1.60 -15.27
C VAL A 149 -4.98 1.23 -13.79
N PHE A 150 -3.80 0.75 -13.38
CA PHE A 150 -3.53 0.38 -12.00
C PHE A 150 -3.58 1.59 -11.06
N VAL A 151 -2.99 2.72 -11.45
CA VAL A 151 -3.05 3.97 -10.67
C VAL A 151 -4.49 4.45 -10.50
N SER A 152 -5.30 4.45 -11.56
CA SER A 152 -6.72 4.78 -11.48
C SER A 152 -7.46 3.83 -10.52
N TYR A 153 -7.18 2.53 -10.58
CA TYR A 153 -7.73 1.55 -9.65
C TYR A 153 -7.38 1.86 -8.18
N CYS A 154 -6.12 2.19 -7.89
CA CYS A 154 -5.68 2.57 -6.55
C CYS A 154 -6.41 3.81 -6.04
N TYR A 155 -6.51 4.85 -6.88
CA TYR A 155 -7.25 6.07 -6.50
C TYR A 155 -8.73 5.80 -6.28
N LEU A 156 -9.37 4.94 -7.09
CA LEU A 156 -10.74 4.53 -6.85
C LEU A 156 -10.90 3.83 -5.50
N MET A 157 -9.99 2.91 -5.14
CA MET A 157 -10.01 2.25 -3.82
C MET A 157 -9.90 3.28 -2.67
N PHE A 158 -8.99 4.25 -2.79
CA PHE A 158 -8.85 5.30 -1.79
C PHE A 158 -10.05 6.24 -1.70
N ILE A 159 -10.57 6.70 -2.84
CA ILE A 159 -11.71 7.62 -2.91
C ILE A 159 -12.95 6.93 -2.38
N VAL A 160 -13.29 5.73 -2.89
CA VAL A 160 -14.48 5.00 -2.47
C VAL A 160 -14.40 4.66 -0.98
N GLY A 161 -13.25 4.17 -0.50
CA GLY A 161 -13.05 3.95 0.94
C GLY A 161 -13.24 5.23 1.76
N SER A 162 -12.57 6.33 1.39
CA SER A 162 -12.71 7.61 2.09
C SER A 162 -14.16 8.11 2.11
N LEU A 163 -14.89 7.99 1.00
CA LEU A 163 -16.31 8.37 0.94
C LEU A 163 -17.15 7.53 1.90
N PHE A 164 -16.93 6.20 1.98
CA PHE A 164 -17.62 5.35 2.94
C PHE A 164 -17.35 5.76 4.40
N LEU A 165 -16.10 6.11 4.74
CA LEU A 165 -15.76 6.65 6.06
C LEU A 165 -16.53 7.93 6.34
N ILE A 166 -16.46 8.90 5.43
CA ILE A 166 -17.08 10.22 5.58
C ILE A 166 -18.59 10.10 5.76
N ILE A 167 -19.27 9.35 4.88
CA ILE A 167 -20.73 9.15 4.93
C ILE A 167 -21.15 8.55 6.27
N ASN A 168 -20.40 7.58 6.78
CA ASN A 168 -20.76 6.91 8.03
C ASN A 168 -20.45 7.77 9.26
N VAL A 169 -19.36 8.54 9.25
CA VAL A 169 -19.08 9.52 10.31
C VAL A 169 -20.22 10.53 10.45
N PHE A 170 -20.77 11.02 9.32
CA PHE A 170 -21.91 11.94 9.36
C PHE A 170 -23.22 11.26 9.77
N HIS A 171 -23.42 9.98 9.42
CA HIS A 171 -24.62 9.23 9.83
C HIS A 171 -24.66 8.95 11.35
N TYR A 172 -23.51 8.73 12.00
CA TYR A 172 -23.43 8.45 13.44
C TYR A 172 -23.41 9.70 14.34
N HIS A 173 -22.99 10.86 13.83
CA HIS A 173 -23.01 12.11 14.61
C HIS A 173 -24.42 12.66 14.89
N GLY A 174 -25.46 12.17 14.22
CA GLY A 174 -26.86 12.53 14.54
C GLY A 174 -27.40 11.93 15.84
N ILE A 175 -26.65 11.05 16.54
CA ILE A 175 -27.13 10.32 17.73
C ILE A 175 -26.46 10.79 19.03
N PHE A 176 -25.28 11.43 18.97
CA PHE A 176 -24.55 11.86 20.18
C PHE A 176 -24.90 13.27 20.69
N THR A 177 -25.81 13.99 20.03
CA THR A 177 -26.31 15.30 20.49
C THR A 177 -27.52 15.18 21.44
N GLY A 178 -27.58 14.11 22.24
CA GLY A 178 -28.72 13.82 23.12
C GLY A 178 -28.40 13.17 24.47
N TYR A 179 -27.13 12.90 24.80
CA TYR A 179 -26.79 12.41 26.15
C TYR A 179 -26.48 13.58 27.08
N ASN A 180 -27.56 14.10 27.68
CA ASN A 180 -27.55 15.00 28.83
C ASN A 180 -26.60 14.46 29.91
N PHE A 181 -25.51 15.20 30.14
CA PHE A 181 -24.45 14.93 31.11
C PHE A 181 -24.86 15.28 32.56
N TRP A 182 -26.15 15.24 32.90
CA TRP A 182 -26.66 15.59 34.22
C TRP A 182 -27.70 14.58 34.69
N ARG A 183 -27.24 13.47 35.28
CA ARG A 183 -27.98 12.65 36.27
C ARG A 183 -27.08 11.51 36.78
N CYS A 184 -26.33 11.81 37.84
CA CYS A 184 -26.32 11.12 39.13
C CYS A 184 -25.13 11.65 39.95
#